data_AF-B5GDT1-F1
#
_entry.id   AF-B5GDT1-F1
#
_cell.length_a   1.000
_cell.length_b   1.000
_cell.length_c   1.000
_cell.angle_alpha   90.00
_cell.angle_beta   90.00
_cell.angle_gamma   90.00
#
_symmetry.space_group_name_H-M   'P 1'
#
loop_
_entity.id
_entity.type
_entity.pdbx_description
1 polymer ?
#
loop_
_entity_poly.entity_id
_entity_poly.type
_entity_poly.pdbx_seq_one_letter_code
_entity_poly.pdbx_strand_id
1 'polypeptide(L)' 'MVHGGPWPATSAPWSTSVGTAAVDRFTRPVALQGVPEGLLGGFAG' A
#
# COMPACT_ATOMS: atom_id res chain seq x y z
N MET A 1 14.48 -5.17 1.12
CA MET A 1 15.04 -4.65 2.38
C MET A 1 13.91 -4.54 3.38
N VAL A 2 14.16 -4.84 4.66
CA VAL A 2 13.19 -4.68 5.75
C VAL A 2 13.86 -3.83 6.82
N HIS A 3 13.50 -2.55 6.89
CA HIS A 3 13.95 -1.63 7.94
C HIS A 3 12.77 -1.36 8.87
N GLY A 4 12.84 -1.97 10.07
CA GLY A 4 11.75 -2.05 11.04
C GLY A 4 12.05 -3.16 12.05
N GLY A 5 11.00 -3.82 12.55
CA GLY A 5 11.09 -4.91 13.53
C GLY A 5 9.96 -4.86 14.59
N PRO A 6 9.97 -5.75 15.59
CA PRO A 6 9.05 -5.65 16.72
C PRO A 6 9.27 -4.36 17.53
N TRP A 7 8.26 -3.97 18.32
CA TRP A 7 8.43 -2.91 19.32
C TRP A 7 9.62 -3.25 20.26
N PRO A 8 10.56 -2.31 20.56
CA PRO A 8 10.48 -0.86 20.33
C PRO A 8 11.10 -0.35 19.02
N ALA A 9 11.55 -1.21 18.12
CA ALA A 9 12.22 -0.79 16.88
C ALA A 9 11.28 -0.02 15.92
N THR A 10 10.00 -0.37 15.88
CA THR A 10 8.95 0.38 15.18
C THR A 10 7.58 0.17 15.85
N SER A 11 6.64 1.07 15.58
CA SER A 11 5.22 0.96 15.97
C SER A 11 4.37 0.17 14.97
N ALA A 12 4.90 -0.16 13.79
CA ALA A 12 4.18 -0.88 12.73
C ALA A 12 5.04 -2.07 12.22
N PRO A 13 5.09 -3.19 12.97
CA PRO A 13 6.00 -4.32 12.70
C PRO A 13 5.73 -5.05 11.37
N TRP A 14 4.57 -4.82 10.75
CA TRP A 14 4.19 -5.37 9.44
C TRP A 14 4.62 -4.49 8.25
N SER A 15 5.42 -3.43 8.47
CA SER A 15 5.85 -2.49 7.43
C SER A 15 7.36 -2.31 7.37
N THR A 16 7.85 -1.62 6.33
CA THR A 16 9.24 -1.14 6.24
C THR A 16 9.25 0.38 6.03
N SER A 17 10.21 1.08 6.65
CA SER A 17 10.41 2.51 6.42
C SER A 17 11.45 2.83 5.34
N VAL A 18 12.25 1.85 4.89
CA VAL A 18 13.23 1.96 3.79
C VAL A 18 12.96 0.90 2.72
N GLY A 19 13.20 1.26 1.46
CA GLY A 19 12.94 0.43 0.29
C GLY A 19 11.62 0.78 -0.39
N THR A 20 11.41 0.27 -1.60
CA THR A 20 10.23 0.62 -2.44
C THR A 20 8.90 0.26 -1.78
N ALA A 21 8.84 -0.84 -1.03
CA ALA A 21 7.65 -1.25 -0.26
C ALA A 21 7.27 -0.28 0.88
N ALA A 22 8.10 0.73 1.19
CA ALA A 22 7.73 1.73 2.18
C ALA A 22 6.58 2.65 1.73
N VAL A 23 6.29 2.70 0.41
CA VAL A 23 5.17 3.48 -0.16
C VAL A 23 3.81 2.97 0.32
N ASP A 24 3.68 1.67 0.57
CA ASP A 24 2.41 1.03 0.92
C ASP A 24 1.82 1.62 2.22
N ARG A 25 2.67 2.16 3.10
CA ARG A 25 2.27 2.86 4.34
C ARG A 25 1.39 4.10 4.10
N PHE A 26 1.41 4.64 2.88
CA PHE A 26 0.69 5.86 2.49
C PHE A 26 -0.39 5.61 1.44
N THR A 27 -0.67 4.34 1.13
CA THR A 27 -1.70 3.95 0.17
C THR A 27 -2.84 3.22 0.88
N ARG A 28 -4.00 3.17 0.23
CA ARG A 28 -5.12 2.35 0.68
C ARG A 28 -5.83 1.76 -0.54
N PRO A 29 -6.04 0.43 -0.58
CA PRO A 29 -6.78 -0.18 -1.69
C PRO A 29 -8.24 0.30 -1.70
N VAL A 30 -8.80 0.43 -2.90
CA VAL A 30 -10.23 0.73 -3.13
C VAL A 30 -10.77 -0.32 -4.10
N ALA A 31 -11.86 -0.98 -3.72
CA ALA A 31 -12.56 -1.90 -4.60
C ALA A 31 -13.68 -1.15 -5.35
N LEU A 32 -13.72 -1.32 -6.67
CA LEU A 32 -14.74 -0.74 -7.55
C LEU A 32 -15.56 -1.87 -8.17
N GLN A 33 -16.85 -1.96 -7.84
CA GLN A 33 -17.75 -3.00 -8.35
C GLN A 33 -18.91 -2.37 -9.12
N GLY A 34 -19.18 -2.86 -10.33
CA GLY A 34 -20.28 -2.38 -11.17
C GLY A 34 -20.12 -0.96 -11.71
N VAL A 35 -18.90 -0.39 -11.64
CA VAL A 35 -18.62 0.95 -12.19
C VAL A 35 -18.55 0.86 -13.73
N PRO A 36 -19.20 1.77 -14.47
CA PRO A 36 -19.12 1.79 -15.94
C PRO A 36 -17.67 1.91 -16.44
N GLU A 37 -17.34 1.18 -17.51
CA GLU A 37 -15.98 1.11 -18.08
C GLU A 37 -15.35 2.49 -18.33
N GLY A 38 -16.12 3.42 -18.90
CA GLY A 38 -15.65 4.78 -19.19
C GLY A 38 -15.29 5.62 -17.97
N LEU A 39 -15.61 5.15 -16.76
CA LEU A 39 -15.31 5.81 -15.48
C LEU A 39 -14.25 5.10 -14.65
N LEU A 40 -13.76 3.92 -15.07
CA LEU A 40 -12.77 3.16 -14.29
C LEU A 40 -11.37 3.80 -14.27
N GLY A 41 -11.11 4.79 -15.13
CA GLY A 41 -9.76 5.33 -15.33
C GLY A 41 -8.82 4.26 -15.91
N GLY A 42 -7.66 4.64 -16.41
CA GLY A 42 -6.71 3.71 -17.06
C GLY A 42 -6.07 2.64 -16.16
N PHE A 43 -6.74 2.23 -15.08
CA PHE A 43 -6.35 1.15 -14.17
C PHE A 43 -6.79 -0.23 -14.67
N ALA A 44 -7.49 -0.30 -15.81
CA ALA A 44 -7.71 -1.54 -16.54
C ALA A 44 -6.43 -1.91 -17.32
N GLY A 45 -5.53 -2.61 -16.64
CA GLY A 45 -4.40 -3.33 -17.23
C GLY A 45 -4.47 -4.80 -16.84
#